data_AF-A0A8S4SEN7-F1
#
_entry.id   AF-A0A8S4SEN7-F1
#
_cell.length_a   1.000
_cell.length_b   1.000
_cell.length_c   1.000
_cell.angle_alpha   90.00
_cell.angle_beta   90.00
_cell.angle_gamma   90.00
#
_symmetry.space_group_name_H-M   'P 1'
#
loop_
_entity.id
_entity.type
_entity.pdbx_description
1 polymer ?
#
loop_
_entity_poly.entity_id
_entity_poly.type
_entity_poly.pdbx_seq_one_letter_code
_entity_poly.pdbx_strand_id
1 'polypeptide(L)'
;VGPVIRASKVDFDVLNVNLMKLETDCKASWDHMKRVAKHDGSQIFKTKINEFLTDAAERIILLSLIKKRVMTRYNKFLLYLGVPPTEATKTKPAELLKVIAEFALEYRTTRERVLQQLEKRANHRERNKTRGKMIIDVGNYSNKSGEHTADSALKELLKSDADADLLADRRKPPPTRLHKLVNITMLRFRSETCVEGTLPKIC
;
A
#
# COMPACT_ATOMS: atom_id res chain seq x y z
N VAL A 1 -3.47 0.00 -1.82
CA VAL A 1 -2.28 0.11 -2.72
C VAL A 1 -1.92 -1.19 -3.45
N GLY A 2 -1.95 -2.37 -2.81
CA GLY A 2 -1.49 -3.65 -3.41
C GLY A 2 -1.90 -3.96 -4.87
N PRO A 3 -3.16 -3.80 -5.31
CA PRO A 3 -3.55 -4.02 -6.70
C PRO A 3 -2.84 -3.10 -7.70
N VAL A 4 -2.63 -1.82 -7.33
CA VAL A 4 -1.90 -0.83 -8.14
C VAL A 4 -0.43 -1.25 -8.27
N ILE A 5 0.21 -1.70 -7.20
CA ILE A 5 1.59 -2.22 -7.22
C ILE A 5 1.72 -3.41 -8.17
N ARG A 6 0.76 -4.35 -8.18
CA ARG A 6 0.77 -5.47 -9.13
C ARG A 6 0.64 -4.99 -10.57
N ALA A 7 -0.29 -4.08 -10.85
CA ALA A 7 -0.50 -3.54 -12.19
C ALA A 7 0.70 -2.69 -12.68
N SER A 8 1.39 -1.97 -11.78
CA SER A 8 2.61 -1.20 -12.10
C SER A 8 3.81 -2.06 -12.53
N LYS A 9 3.75 -3.39 -12.32
CA LYS A 9 4.78 -4.36 -12.72
C LYS A 9 4.43 -5.11 -14.01
N VAL A 10 3.28 -4.82 -14.64
CA VAL A 10 2.88 -5.47 -15.89
C VAL A 10 3.45 -4.70 -17.07
N ASP A 11 4.24 -5.38 -17.89
CA ASP A 11 4.65 -4.87 -19.20
C ASP A 11 3.54 -5.14 -20.24
N PHE A 12 2.89 -4.06 -20.69
CA PHE A 12 1.78 -4.12 -21.65
C PHE A 12 2.23 -4.23 -23.11
N ASP A 13 3.51 -3.99 -23.38
CA ASP A 13 4.14 -4.08 -24.70
C ASP A 13 4.60 -5.53 -24.95
N VAL A 14 5.27 -6.16 -23.98
CA VAL A 14 5.56 -7.60 -23.97
C VAL A 14 4.26 -8.42 -24.00
N LEU A 15 3.23 -8.01 -23.25
CA LEU A 15 1.89 -8.60 -23.35
C LEU A 15 1.29 -8.44 -24.76
N ASN A 16 1.64 -7.38 -25.50
CA ASN A 16 1.21 -7.23 -26.90
C ASN A 16 1.90 -8.25 -27.81
N VAL A 17 3.23 -8.32 -27.75
CA VAL A 17 4.05 -9.24 -28.57
C VAL A 17 3.63 -10.69 -28.31
N ASN A 18 3.42 -11.08 -27.05
CA ASN A 18 3.02 -12.43 -26.69
C ASN A 18 1.63 -12.81 -27.22
N LEU A 19 0.66 -11.88 -27.23
CA LEU A 19 -0.66 -12.14 -27.82
C LEU A 19 -0.61 -12.25 -29.35
N MET A 20 0.13 -11.36 -30.02
CA MET A 20 0.35 -11.42 -31.47
C MET A 20 1.06 -12.73 -31.88
N LYS A 21 2.02 -13.19 -31.06
CA LYS A 21 2.68 -14.48 -31.27
C LYS A 21 1.71 -15.66 -31.08
N LEU A 22 0.94 -15.71 -30.00
CA LEU A 22 -0.05 -16.76 -29.77
C LEU A 22 -1.07 -16.87 -30.92
N GLU A 23 -1.55 -15.74 -31.44
CA GLU A 23 -2.44 -15.71 -32.60
C GLU A 23 -1.77 -16.26 -33.87
N THR A 24 -0.48 -15.95 -34.08
CA THR A 24 0.31 -16.42 -35.21
C THR A 24 0.60 -17.93 -35.12
N ASP A 25 1.07 -18.39 -33.97
CA ASP A 25 1.41 -19.79 -33.70
C ASP A 25 0.15 -20.69 -33.78
N CYS A 26 -1.01 -20.19 -33.35
CA CYS A 26 -2.29 -20.89 -33.46
C CYS A 26 -2.75 -21.04 -34.93
N LYS A 27 -2.61 -19.99 -35.75
CA LYS A 27 -2.91 -20.05 -37.20
C LYS A 27 -1.97 -21.02 -37.92
N ALA A 28 -0.67 -20.94 -37.65
CA ALA A 28 0.32 -21.87 -38.19
C ALA A 28 -0.01 -23.32 -37.81
N SER A 29 -0.39 -23.57 -36.55
CA SER A 29 -0.81 -24.89 -36.07
C SER A 29 -2.02 -25.44 -36.82
N TRP A 30 -2.99 -24.58 -37.17
CA TRP A 30 -4.14 -24.95 -38.01
C TRP A 30 -3.70 -25.34 -39.44
N ASP A 31 -2.70 -24.67 -40.02
CA ASP A 31 -2.11 -25.03 -41.31
C ASP A 31 -1.22 -26.28 -41.27
N HIS A 32 -0.58 -26.58 -40.13
CA HIS A 32 0.08 -27.87 -39.90
C HIS A 32 -0.95 -29.01 -39.80
N MET A 33 -2.01 -28.85 -39.01
CA MET A 33 -3.12 -29.82 -38.92
C MET A 33 -3.72 -30.11 -40.31
N LYS A 34 -4.05 -29.08 -41.10
CA LYS A 34 -4.60 -29.23 -42.46
C LYS A 34 -3.64 -29.90 -43.45
N ARG A 35 -2.32 -29.91 -43.20
CA ARG A 35 -1.34 -30.66 -43.99
C ARG A 35 -1.27 -32.13 -43.56
N VAL A 36 -1.12 -32.39 -42.26
CA VAL A 36 -1.10 -33.76 -41.70
C VAL A 36 -2.38 -34.52 -42.04
N ALA A 37 -3.53 -33.85 -41.99
CA ALA A 37 -4.84 -34.44 -42.26
C ALA A 37 -5.03 -35.00 -43.69
N LYS A 38 -4.12 -34.68 -44.64
CA LYS A 38 -4.10 -35.24 -46.01
C LYS A 38 -3.35 -36.58 -46.13
N HIS A 39 -2.48 -36.89 -45.17
CA HIS A 39 -1.57 -38.05 -45.25
C HIS A 39 -1.82 -39.09 -44.14
N ASP A 40 -2.31 -38.66 -42.97
CA ASP A 40 -2.72 -39.56 -41.87
C ASP A 40 -4.23 -39.82 -41.93
N GLY A 41 -4.66 -41.05 -41.62
CA GLY A 41 -6.06 -41.48 -41.59
C GLY A 41 -6.78 -41.32 -40.24
N SER A 42 -6.08 -41.11 -39.13
CA SER A 42 -6.64 -41.17 -37.78
C SER A 42 -7.64 -40.04 -37.48
N GLN A 43 -8.93 -40.31 -37.65
CA GLN A 43 -9.98 -39.30 -37.48
C GLN A 43 -10.11 -38.82 -36.04
N ILE A 44 -9.96 -39.70 -35.05
CA ILE A 44 -10.05 -39.36 -33.62
C ILE A 44 -8.99 -38.30 -33.25
N PHE A 45 -7.77 -38.45 -33.78
CA PHE A 45 -6.67 -37.50 -33.58
C PHE A 45 -6.98 -36.14 -34.23
N LYS A 46 -7.49 -36.14 -35.47
CA LYS A 46 -7.91 -34.90 -36.17
C LYS A 46 -8.99 -34.14 -35.40
N THR A 47 -10.03 -34.83 -34.92
CA THR A 47 -11.12 -34.21 -34.14
C THR A 47 -10.59 -33.60 -32.85
N LYS A 48 -9.74 -34.31 -32.10
CA LYS A 48 -9.21 -33.80 -30.82
C LYS A 48 -8.27 -32.60 -30.98
N ILE A 49 -7.47 -32.54 -32.04
CA ILE A 49 -6.66 -31.34 -32.35
C ILE A 49 -7.56 -30.18 -32.82
N ASN A 50 -8.61 -30.46 -33.61
CA ASN A 50 -9.54 -29.44 -34.07
C ASN A 50 -10.32 -28.79 -32.89
N GLU A 51 -10.82 -29.60 -31.96
CA GLU A 51 -11.42 -29.16 -30.69
C GLU A 51 -10.46 -28.25 -29.91
N PHE A 52 -9.23 -28.72 -29.65
CA PHE A 52 -8.22 -27.98 -28.89
C PHE A 52 -7.84 -26.64 -29.55
N LEU A 53 -7.58 -26.63 -30.86
CA LEU A 53 -7.19 -25.40 -31.56
C LEU A 53 -8.36 -24.40 -31.67
N THR A 54 -9.61 -24.87 -31.68
CA THR A 54 -10.79 -23.99 -31.65
C THR A 54 -10.93 -23.31 -30.28
N ASP A 55 -10.87 -24.08 -29.20
CA ASP A 55 -10.85 -23.60 -27.81
C ASP A 55 -9.66 -22.64 -27.54
N ALA A 56 -8.47 -22.93 -28.10
CA ALA A 56 -7.33 -22.04 -28.05
C ALA A 56 -7.59 -20.72 -28.80
N ALA A 57 -8.16 -20.76 -30.01
CA ALA A 57 -8.48 -19.57 -30.79
C ALA A 57 -9.51 -18.67 -30.09
N GLU A 58 -10.58 -19.25 -29.54
CA GLU A 58 -11.58 -18.51 -28.74
C GLU A 58 -10.94 -17.81 -27.53
N ARG A 59 -10.08 -18.51 -26.79
CA ARG A 59 -9.35 -17.93 -25.65
C ARG A 59 -8.40 -16.81 -26.07
N ILE A 60 -7.69 -16.94 -27.19
CA ILE A 60 -6.82 -15.89 -27.73
C ILE A 60 -7.65 -14.64 -28.11
N ILE A 61 -8.80 -14.83 -28.77
CA ILE A 61 -9.72 -13.74 -29.12
C ILE A 61 -10.24 -13.03 -27.86
N LEU A 62 -10.64 -13.78 -26.83
CA LEU A 62 -11.08 -13.23 -25.54
C LEU A 62 -9.96 -12.46 -24.82
N LEU A 63 -8.73 -12.97 -24.80
CA LEU A 63 -7.58 -12.27 -24.23
C LEU A 63 -7.28 -10.95 -24.95
N SER A 64 -7.31 -10.94 -26.29
CA SER A 64 -7.14 -9.73 -27.10
C SER A 64 -8.27 -8.71 -26.87
N LEU A 65 -9.52 -9.17 -26.71
CA LEU A 65 -10.65 -8.32 -26.35
C LEU A 65 -10.50 -7.73 -24.94
N ILE A 66 -10.04 -8.52 -23.96
CA ILE A 66 -9.76 -8.07 -22.59
C ILE A 66 -8.64 -7.03 -22.61
N LYS A 67 -7.52 -7.29 -23.31
CA LYS A 67 -6.40 -6.35 -23.46
C LYS A 67 -6.86 -5.02 -24.05
N LYS A 68 -7.68 -5.06 -25.12
CA LYS A 68 -8.29 -3.86 -25.73
C LYS A 68 -9.19 -3.11 -24.73
N ARG A 69 -10.10 -3.81 -24.03
CA ARG A 69 -11.01 -3.22 -23.02
C ARG A 69 -10.26 -2.58 -21.85
N VAL A 70 -9.18 -3.19 -21.37
CA VAL A 70 -8.33 -2.66 -20.30
C VAL A 70 -7.63 -1.37 -20.76
N MET A 71 -7.01 -1.36 -21.94
CA MET A 71 -6.35 -0.15 -22.46
C MET A 71 -7.34 0.99 -22.73
N THR A 72 -8.55 0.70 -23.25
CA THR A 72 -9.61 1.72 -23.40
C THR A 72 -10.03 2.32 -22.06
N ARG A 73 -10.12 1.52 -20.98
CA ARG A 73 -10.40 2.02 -19.63
C ARG A 73 -9.23 2.84 -19.07
N TYR A 74 -8.00 2.41 -19.29
CA TYR A 74 -6.80 3.15 -18.89
C TYR A 74 -6.71 4.53 -19.56
N ASN A 75 -6.96 4.62 -20.87
CA ASN A 75 -6.98 5.89 -21.59
C ASN A 75 -8.07 6.85 -21.06
N LYS A 76 -9.25 6.33 -20.68
CA LYS A 76 -10.28 7.14 -19.99
C LYS A 76 -9.85 7.59 -18.59
N PHE A 77 -9.10 6.76 -17.86
CA PHE A 77 -8.54 7.11 -16.56
C PHE A 77 -7.45 8.20 -16.65
N LEU A 78 -6.63 8.20 -17.72
CA LEU A 78 -5.68 9.28 -18.00
C LEU A 78 -6.37 10.63 -18.19
N LEU A 79 -7.43 10.68 -19.01
CA LEU A 79 -8.23 11.89 -19.21
C LEU A 79 -8.89 12.36 -17.90
N TYR A 80 -9.37 11.44 -17.06
CA TYR A 80 -9.93 11.74 -15.74
C TYR A 80 -8.89 12.36 -14.77
N LEU A 81 -7.61 11.99 -14.89
CA LEU A 81 -6.51 12.59 -14.15
C LEU A 81 -6.01 13.92 -14.77
N GLY A 82 -6.65 14.42 -15.84
CA GLY A 82 -6.26 15.66 -16.51
C GLY A 82 -5.06 15.53 -17.46
N VAL A 83 -4.63 14.31 -17.81
CA VAL A 83 -3.57 14.11 -18.80
C VAL A 83 -4.11 14.47 -20.19
N PRO A 84 -3.48 15.39 -20.95
CA PRO A 84 -4.00 15.81 -22.25
C PRO A 84 -3.93 14.67 -23.27
N PRO A 85 -4.86 14.62 -24.26
CA PRO A 85 -4.95 13.49 -25.20
C PRO A 85 -3.67 13.17 -25.98
N THR A 86 -2.82 14.16 -26.25
CA THR A 86 -1.54 14.00 -26.95
C THR A 86 -0.49 13.23 -26.15
N GLU A 87 -0.53 13.34 -24.82
CA GLU A 87 0.40 12.67 -23.91
C GLU A 87 -0.20 11.39 -23.32
N ALA A 88 -1.54 11.29 -23.31
CA ALA A 88 -2.24 10.11 -22.85
C ALA A 88 -1.91 8.85 -23.69
N THR A 89 -1.62 9.01 -24.98
CA THR A 89 -1.17 7.90 -25.86
C THR A 89 0.27 7.45 -25.59
N LYS A 90 1.10 8.29 -24.97
CA LYS A 90 2.52 8.04 -24.67
C LYS A 90 2.73 7.50 -23.25
N THR A 91 1.87 7.89 -22.31
CA THR A 91 1.97 7.57 -20.88
C THR A 91 1.76 6.07 -20.67
N LYS A 92 2.79 5.32 -20.21
CA LYS A 92 2.64 3.87 -20.01
C LYS A 92 1.90 3.54 -18.71
N PRO A 93 1.07 2.47 -18.69
CA PRO A 93 0.40 2.02 -17.47
C PRO A 93 1.35 1.73 -16.31
N ALA A 94 2.48 1.08 -16.58
CA ALA A 94 3.47 0.73 -15.57
C ALA A 94 4.03 1.97 -14.84
N GLU A 95 4.40 3.00 -15.60
CA GLU A 95 4.99 4.25 -15.12
C GLU A 95 4.01 5.03 -14.23
N LEU A 96 2.81 5.32 -14.73
CA LEU A 96 1.83 6.08 -13.95
C LEU A 96 1.35 5.31 -12.71
N LEU A 97 1.10 4.00 -12.84
CA LEU A 97 0.65 3.20 -11.70
C LEU A 97 1.75 3.04 -10.65
N LYS A 98 3.03 3.09 -11.04
CA LYS A 98 4.16 3.17 -10.11
C LYS A 98 4.12 4.49 -9.31
N VAL A 99 4.00 5.64 -9.97
CA VAL A 99 3.88 6.96 -9.30
C VAL A 99 2.69 7.00 -8.33
N ILE A 100 1.53 6.47 -8.74
CA ILE A 100 0.34 6.38 -7.88
C ILE A 100 0.58 5.45 -6.68
N ALA A 101 1.32 4.34 -6.86
CA ALA A 101 1.66 3.42 -5.77
C ALA A 101 2.66 4.02 -4.77
N GLU A 102 3.64 4.78 -5.26
CA GLU A 102 4.64 5.50 -4.45
C GLU A 102 3.96 6.60 -3.63
N PHE A 103 3.17 7.48 -4.26
CA PHE A 103 2.36 8.49 -3.57
C PHE A 103 1.42 7.88 -2.51
N ALA A 104 0.71 6.80 -2.83
CA ALA A 104 -0.18 6.12 -1.89
C ALA A 104 0.55 5.39 -0.74
N LEU A 105 1.85 5.15 -0.86
CA LEU A 105 2.71 4.67 0.22
C LEU A 105 3.16 5.83 1.10
N GLU A 106 3.71 6.89 0.50
CA GLU A 106 4.17 8.10 1.20
C GLU A 106 3.07 8.78 2.01
N TYR A 107 1.88 8.95 1.42
CA TYR A 107 0.71 9.52 2.09
C TYR A 107 0.33 8.71 3.34
N ARG A 108 0.31 7.38 3.25
CA ARG A 108 -0.03 6.50 4.38
C ARG A 108 0.97 6.66 5.51
N THR A 109 2.26 6.52 5.21
CA THR A 109 3.36 6.64 6.20
C THR A 109 3.46 8.03 6.81
N THR A 110 3.15 9.08 6.03
CA THR A 110 3.16 10.47 6.53
C THR A 110 1.96 10.76 7.43
N ARG A 111 0.74 10.36 7.02
CA ARG A 111 -0.47 10.45 7.85
C ARG A 111 -0.28 9.73 9.19
N GLU A 112 0.28 8.54 9.16
CA GLU A 112 0.53 7.73 10.36
C GLU A 112 1.56 8.36 11.29
N ARG A 113 2.66 8.92 10.76
CA ARG A 113 3.59 9.75 11.55
C ARG A 113 2.92 10.96 12.19
N VAL A 114 2.05 11.68 11.47
CA VAL A 114 1.35 12.86 12.01
C VAL A 114 0.43 12.47 13.17
N LEU A 115 -0.33 11.37 13.03
CA LEU A 115 -1.17 10.85 14.11
C LEU A 115 -0.35 10.46 15.35
N GLN A 116 0.74 9.70 15.18
CA GLN A 116 1.64 9.35 16.28
C GLN A 116 2.30 10.58 16.94
N GLN A 117 2.57 11.64 16.19
CA GLN A 117 3.09 12.90 16.76
C GLN A 117 2.04 13.66 17.56
N LEU A 118 0.79 13.70 17.09
CA LEU A 118 -0.34 14.30 17.82
C LEU A 118 -0.59 13.57 19.14
N GLU A 119 -0.65 12.24 19.11
CA GLU A 119 -0.82 11.38 20.28
C GLU A 119 0.33 11.58 21.30
N LYS A 120 1.59 11.52 20.85
CA LYS A 120 2.76 11.76 21.72
C LYS A 120 2.76 13.16 22.33
N ARG A 121 2.29 14.19 21.60
CA ARG A 121 2.11 15.55 22.13
C ARG A 121 0.97 15.64 23.15
N ALA A 122 -0.14 14.93 22.96
CA ALA A 122 -1.23 14.84 23.93
C ALA A 122 -0.77 14.13 25.22
N ASN A 123 -0.16 12.95 25.10
CA ASN A 123 0.36 12.18 26.24
C ASN A 123 1.43 12.94 27.02
N HIS A 124 2.26 13.77 26.36
CA HIS A 124 3.20 14.66 27.04
C HIS A 124 2.50 15.80 27.79
N ARG A 125 1.43 16.39 27.23
CA ARG A 125 0.62 17.42 27.91
C ARG A 125 -0.03 16.87 29.19
N GLU A 126 -0.61 15.67 29.13
CA GLU A 126 -1.22 15.04 30.32
C GLU A 126 -0.18 14.75 31.42
N ARG A 127 0.99 14.19 31.07
CA ARG A 127 2.10 13.98 32.02
C ARG A 127 2.56 15.29 32.67
N ASN A 128 2.52 16.41 31.95
CA ASN A 128 2.90 17.72 32.50
C ASN A 128 1.83 18.30 33.48
N LYS A 129 0.59 17.78 33.52
CA LYS A 129 -0.43 18.16 34.53
C LYS A 129 -0.24 17.48 35.89
N THR A 130 0.54 16.39 35.94
CA THR A 130 0.83 15.62 37.15
C THR A 130 2.30 15.70 37.59
N ARG A 131 3.22 16.03 36.68
CA ARG A 131 4.62 16.35 36.96
C ARG A 131 4.75 17.37 38.11
N GLY A 132 5.49 16.99 39.16
CA GLY A 132 5.80 17.87 40.29
C GLY A 132 4.70 17.99 41.35
N LYS A 133 3.56 17.29 41.21
CA LYS A 133 2.60 17.16 42.31
C LYS A 133 3.15 16.19 43.35
N MET A 134 3.43 16.71 44.54
CA MET A 134 3.62 15.90 45.75
C MET A 134 2.35 15.06 45.99
N ILE A 135 2.50 13.80 46.38
CA ILE A 135 1.39 13.00 46.91
C ILE A 135 1.26 13.37 48.39
N ILE A 136 0.47 14.41 48.67
CA ILE A 136 0.25 14.95 50.03
C ILE A 136 -1.03 14.42 50.70
N ASP A 137 -1.78 13.54 50.04
CA ASP A 137 -2.93 12.82 50.62
C ASP A 137 -2.52 11.62 51.49
N VAL A 138 -1.71 11.90 52.53
CA VAL A 138 -1.62 11.05 53.74
C VAL A 138 -2.54 11.60 54.85
N GLY A 139 -3.35 12.63 54.56
CA GLY A 139 -4.25 13.27 55.52
C GLY A 139 -5.56 12.52 55.81
N ASN A 140 -6.04 11.67 54.89
CA ASN A 140 -7.39 11.07 54.98
C ASN A 140 -7.41 9.56 55.32
N TYR A 141 -6.26 8.91 55.50
CA TYR A 141 -6.18 7.49 55.88
C TYR A 141 -5.94 7.26 57.38
N SER A 142 -5.64 8.30 58.16
CA SER A 142 -5.23 8.20 59.57
C SER A 142 -6.31 7.73 60.56
N ASN A 143 -7.57 7.58 60.13
CA ASN A 143 -8.68 7.15 61.00
C ASN A 143 -8.77 5.62 61.20
N LYS A 144 -7.67 4.88 61.04
CA LYS A 144 -7.52 3.49 61.48
C LYS A 144 -6.17 3.27 62.16
N SER A 145 -6.18 3.26 63.49
CA SER A 145 -5.01 3.03 64.34
C SER A 145 -4.49 1.59 64.22
N GLY A 146 -3.37 1.39 63.52
CA GLY A 146 -2.69 0.09 63.44
C GLY A 146 -1.39 0.03 62.62
N GLU A 147 -1.13 0.98 61.71
CA GLU A 147 -0.10 0.84 60.66
C GLU A 147 1.34 1.14 61.11
N HIS A 148 1.54 1.95 62.17
CA HIS A 148 2.87 2.34 62.68
C HIS A 148 3.78 1.17 63.10
N THR A 149 3.20 0.01 63.44
CA THR A 149 3.93 -1.19 63.85
C THR A 149 4.66 -1.86 62.67
N ALA A 150 4.06 -1.82 61.47
CA ALA A 150 4.61 -2.47 60.28
C ALA A 150 5.83 -1.72 59.72
N ASP A 151 5.72 -0.38 59.65
CA ASP A 151 6.79 0.50 59.16
C ASP A 151 8.06 0.41 60.02
N SER A 152 7.90 0.16 61.33
CA SER A 152 9.01 -0.02 62.26
C SER A 152 9.78 -1.33 61.98
N ALA A 153 9.06 -2.45 61.79
CA ALA A 153 9.67 -3.74 61.48
C ALA A 153 10.34 -3.76 60.10
N LEU A 154 9.76 -3.11 59.09
CA LEU A 154 10.35 -2.99 57.76
C LEU A 154 11.69 -2.24 57.78
N LYS A 155 11.80 -1.23 58.66
CA LYS A 155 12.97 -0.37 58.83
C LYS A 155 14.09 -1.01 59.65
N GLU A 156 13.77 -2.05 60.41
CA GLU A 156 14.73 -2.91 61.10
C GLU A 156 15.32 -3.94 60.14
N LEU A 157 14.48 -4.59 59.32
CA LEU A 157 14.91 -5.50 58.23
C LEU A 157 15.78 -4.81 57.18
N LEU A 158 15.44 -3.58 56.76
CA LEU A 158 16.24 -2.81 55.79
C LEU A 158 17.60 -2.34 56.32
N LYS A 159 17.99 -2.70 57.56
CA LYS A 159 19.22 -2.27 58.21
C LYS A 159 20.28 -3.36 58.33
N SER A 160 19.98 -4.62 58.04
CA SER A 160 20.95 -5.74 58.07
C SER A 160 21.77 -5.88 56.79
N ASP A 161 21.25 -5.43 55.65
CA ASP A 161 21.75 -5.84 54.33
C ASP A 161 22.65 -4.77 53.67
N ALA A 162 23.17 -3.81 54.46
CA ALA A 162 23.85 -2.61 53.97
C ALA A 162 25.35 -2.79 53.62
N ASP A 163 25.91 -4.00 53.76
CA ASP A 163 27.32 -4.34 53.51
C ASP A 163 27.48 -5.46 52.46
N ALA A 164 26.90 -5.28 51.27
CA ALA A 164 27.07 -6.22 50.14
C ALA A 164 27.19 -5.55 48.75
N ASP A 165 28.44 -5.45 48.31
CA ASP A 165 28.93 -5.50 46.91
C ASP A 165 28.80 -4.27 45.97
N LEU A 166 29.67 -4.29 44.95
CA LEU A 166 29.92 -3.26 43.94
C LEU A 166 29.69 -3.83 42.53
N LEU A 167 29.53 -2.96 41.50
CA LEU A 167 30.27 -2.96 40.21
C LEU A 167 29.48 -2.39 39.00
N ALA A 168 30.16 -1.50 38.23
CA ALA A 168 30.05 -1.33 36.76
C ALA A 168 28.67 -0.84 36.19
N ASP A 169 28.45 -0.44 34.93
CA ASP A 169 29.23 -0.14 33.69
C ASP A 169 28.27 0.61 32.71
N ARG A 170 28.57 1.55 31.77
CA ARG A 170 29.70 2.41 31.35
C ARG A 170 29.14 3.79 30.88
N ARG A 171 30.01 4.71 30.41
CA ARG A 171 29.63 5.87 29.57
C ARG A 171 30.37 5.85 28.22
N LYS A 172 29.71 6.23 27.10
CA LYS A 172 30.38 6.88 25.94
C LYS A 172 29.36 7.66 25.04
N PRO A 173 29.72 8.79 24.39
CA PRO A 173 28.80 9.63 23.61
C PRO A 173 29.11 9.64 22.07
N PRO A 174 28.80 10.70 21.27
CA PRO A 174 27.79 10.71 20.21
C PRO A 174 28.37 10.70 18.76
N PRO A 175 27.56 10.95 17.71
CA PRO A 175 27.55 12.32 17.14
C PRO A 175 26.20 12.82 16.56
N THR A 176 26.18 14.10 16.17
CA THR A 176 25.06 14.85 15.58
C THR A 176 24.82 14.58 14.09
N ARG A 177 23.59 14.84 13.60
CA ARG A 177 23.40 15.44 12.27
C ARG A 177 22.14 16.30 12.15
N LEU A 178 22.29 17.41 11.42
CA LEU A 178 21.27 18.39 11.07
C LEU A 178 20.31 17.83 10.00
N HIS A 179 19.03 18.21 10.01
CA HIS A 179 18.12 17.96 8.89
C HIS A 179 17.48 19.25 8.38
N LYS A 180 17.40 19.37 7.04
CA LYS A 180 16.95 20.58 6.35
C LYS A 180 15.45 20.84 6.55
N LEU A 181 15.10 22.11 6.62
CA LEU A 181 13.75 22.58 6.32
C LEU A 181 13.47 22.33 4.83
N VAL A 182 12.40 21.62 4.49
CA VAL A 182 11.94 21.44 3.11
C VAL A 182 10.61 22.18 2.97
N ASN A 183 10.64 23.35 2.33
CA ASN A 183 9.43 24.05 1.93
C ASN A 183 8.79 23.29 0.77
N ILE A 184 7.70 22.57 1.05
CA ILE A 184 6.82 22.03 0.01
C ILE A 184 5.74 23.07 -0.25
N THR A 185 5.90 23.83 -1.32
CA THR A 185 4.88 24.76 -1.82
C THR A 185 3.61 23.97 -2.16
N MET A 186 2.46 24.36 -1.58
CA MET A 186 1.22 23.59 -1.76
C MET A 186 0.73 23.62 -3.21
N LEU A 187 0.66 22.45 -3.84
CA LEU A 187 -0.25 22.22 -4.96
C LEU A 187 -1.69 22.26 -4.43
N ARG A 188 -2.30 23.44 -4.58
CA ARG A 188 -3.62 23.79 -4.05
C ARG A 188 -4.73 23.10 -4.84
N PHE A 189 -5.03 21.85 -4.51
CA PHE A 189 -6.22 21.16 -5.03
C PHE A 189 -7.47 21.90 -4.55
N ARG A 190 -8.10 22.65 -5.47
CA ARG A 190 -9.30 23.45 -5.24
C ARG A 190 -10.52 22.53 -5.28
N SER A 191 -10.97 22.09 -4.11
CA SER A 191 -12.20 21.31 -3.96
C SER A 191 -13.42 22.22 -4.13
N GLU A 192 -13.93 22.35 -5.36
CA GLU A 192 -15.21 23.01 -5.61
C GLU A 192 -16.37 22.02 -5.50
N THR A 193 -17.28 22.36 -4.60
CA THR A 193 -18.53 21.63 -4.37
C THR A 193 -19.51 21.94 -5.50
N CYS A 194 -19.75 20.99 -6.40
CA CYS A 194 -20.81 21.11 -7.39
C CYS A 194 -22.16 20.84 -6.70
N VAL A 195 -22.96 21.89 -6.55
CA VAL A 195 -24.30 21.85 -5.95
C VAL A 195 -25.32 22.00 -7.07
N GLU A 196 -26.26 21.06 -7.16
CA GLU A 196 -27.46 21.07 -8.01
C GLU A 196 -27.20 21.19 -9.54
N GLY A 197 -28.04 20.67 -10.44
CA GLY A 197 -29.32 20.01 -10.25
C GLY A 197 -30.40 20.63 -11.13
N THR A 198 -30.43 20.32 -12.44
CA THR A 198 -31.59 20.50 -13.32
C THR A 198 -31.39 19.71 -14.62
N LEU A 199 -32.44 19.00 -15.05
CA LEU A 199 -32.56 18.37 -16.37
C LEU A 199 -33.36 19.28 -17.31
N PRO A 200 -32.97 19.43 -18.58
CA PRO A 200 -33.91 19.60 -19.68
C PRO A 200 -34.18 18.26 -20.38
N LYS A 201 -35.39 18.12 -20.94
CA LYS A 201 -35.85 16.92 -21.66
C LYS A 201 -35.41 16.96 -23.12
N ILE A 202 -35.26 15.78 -23.72
CA ILE A 202 -35.11 15.62 -25.17
C ILE A 202 -36.51 15.51 -25.80
N CYS A 203 -36.77 16.31 -26.81
CA CYS A 203 -37.67 16.03 -27.92
C CYS A 203 -36.86 16.21 -29.21
#